data_AF-A0A450YP18-F1
#
_entry.id   AF-A0A450YP18-F1
#
_cell.length_a   1.000
_cell.length_b   1.000
_cell.length_c   1.000
_cell.angle_alpha   90.00
_cell.angle_beta   90.00
_cell.angle_gamma   90.00
#
_symmetry.space_group_name_H-M   'P 1'
#
loop_
_entity.id
_entity.type
_entity.pdbx_description
1 polymer ?
#
loop_
_entity_poly.entity_id
_entity_poly.type
_entity_poly.pdbx_seq_one_letter_code
_entity_poly.pdbx_strand_id
1 'polypeptide(L)'
;MPSEVGSFKRFFPEGQIPHILSAILRVNLSRESDYEKEVKVTKRLCKKLKKTPWYRDAPLHIEPEQPNVSLNSKTGKRIGGRIDLLVWPKGERDSEIYFAIEAKRLRYHHFPSDDFEEGNSKYVGEDGMMCFVTGCVS
;
A
#
# COMPACT_ATOMS: atom_id res chain seq x y z
N MET A 1 -25.51 20.01 7.64
CA MET A 1 -24.19 19.44 7.31
C MET A 1 -24.35 18.63 6.03
N PRO A 2 -23.97 19.16 4.86
CA PRO A 2 -23.88 18.37 3.65
C PRO A 2 -22.92 17.21 3.92
N SER A 3 -23.39 15.98 3.70
CA SER A 3 -22.74 14.75 4.11
C SER A 3 -21.38 14.59 3.43
N GLU A 4 -20.32 14.47 4.23
CA GLU A 4 -18.94 14.16 3.78
C GLU A 4 -18.88 12.90 2.89
N VAL A 5 -19.89 12.03 3.00
CA VAL A 5 -20.15 10.88 2.13
C VAL A 5 -20.17 11.25 0.63
N GLY A 6 -20.54 12.48 0.27
CA GLY A 6 -20.59 12.93 -1.12
C GLY A 6 -19.22 13.13 -1.78
N SER A 7 -18.18 13.50 -1.02
CA SER A 7 -16.85 13.79 -1.61
C SER A 7 -16.00 12.53 -1.82
N PHE A 8 -16.36 11.42 -1.17
CA PHE A 8 -15.63 10.14 -1.26
C PHE A 8 -15.85 9.42 -2.59
N LYS A 9 -16.87 9.82 -3.37
CA LYS A 9 -17.23 9.17 -4.65
C LYS A 9 -16.26 9.38 -5.80
N ARG A 10 -15.27 10.27 -5.69
CA ARG A 10 -14.33 10.55 -6.80
C ARG A 10 -12.86 10.40 -6.46
N PHE A 11 -12.47 10.68 -5.22
CA PHE A 11 -11.07 10.62 -4.78
C PHE A 11 -10.98 10.05 -3.38
N PHE A 12 -9.83 9.45 -3.08
CA PHE A 12 -9.56 8.97 -1.72
C PHE A 12 -9.60 10.17 -0.76
N PRO A 13 -10.15 10.02 0.46
CA PRO A 13 -10.30 11.15 1.39
C PRO A 13 -8.93 11.72 1.81
N GLU A 14 -8.52 12.85 1.23
CA GLU A 14 -7.20 13.45 1.48
C GLU A 14 -6.96 13.75 2.97
N GLY A 15 -7.99 14.20 3.69
CA GLY A 15 -7.92 14.45 5.13
C GLY A 15 -7.58 13.21 5.96
N GLN A 16 -7.77 12.00 5.42
CA GLN A 16 -7.41 10.75 6.10
C GLN A 16 -5.93 10.37 5.92
N ILE A 17 -5.25 10.89 4.88
CA ILE A 17 -3.85 10.54 4.57
C ILE A 17 -2.91 10.87 5.74
N PRO A 18 -2.94 12.07 6.37
CA PRO A 18 -2.07 12.37 7.51
C PRO A 18 -2.28 11.40 8.68
N HIS A 19 -3.52 10.94 8.91
CA HIS A 19 -3.81 10.00 9.97
C HIS A 19 -3.28 8.60 9.67
N ILE A 20 -3.41 8.13 8.43
CA ILE A 20 -2.82 6.88 7.94
C ILE A 20 -1.31 6.90 8.14
N LEU A 21 -0.63 7.96 7.68
CA LEU A 21 0.82 8.11 7.80
C LEU A 21 1.26 8.19 9.27
N SER A 22 0.54 8.96 10.10
CA SER A 22 0.81 9.07 11.53
C SER A 22 0.65 7.73 12.25
N ALA A 23 -0.36 6.93 11.89
CA ALA A 23 -0.55 5.60 12.43
C ALA A 23 0.61 4.66 12.03
N ILE A 24 1.04 4.68 10.77
CA ILE A 24 2.18 3.89 10.28
C ILE A 24 3.46 4.25 11.05
N LEU A 25 3.75 5.53 11.22
CA LEU A 25 4.95 6.02 11.92
C LEU A 25 5.00 5.59 13.40
N ARG A 26 3.84 5.38 14.03
CA ARG A 26 3.74 4.94 15.43
C ARG A 26 3.88 3.42 15.59
N VAL A 27 3.76 2.65 14.51
CA VAL A 27 3.94 1.20 14.57
C VAL A 27 5.43 0.87 14.61
N ASN A 28 5.90 0.37 15.76
CA ASN A 28 7.24 -0.18 15.83
C ASN A 28 7.30 -1.54 15.10
N LEU A 29 8.14 -1.66 14.07
CA LEU A 29 8.38 -2.88 13.32
C LEU A 29 9.85 -3.28 13.46
N SER A 30 10.09 -4.52 13.84
CA SER A 30 11.39 -5.17 13.72
C SER A 30 11.33 -6.25 12.65
N ARG A 31 12.47 -6.44 11.98
CA ARG A 31 12.69 -7.65 11.19
C ARG A 31 12.91 -8.81 12.17
N GLU A 32 12.43 -9.99 11.80
CA GLU A 32 12.71 -11.23 12.53
C GLU A 32 14.08 -11.81 12.14
N SER A 33 14.57 -11.49 10.93
CA SER A 33 15.91 -11.82 10.44
C SER A 33 16.34 -10.89 9.30
N ASP A 34 17.64 -10.86 8.99
CA ASP A 34 18.19 -10.03 7.91
C ASP A 34 17.76 -10.48 6.51
N TYR A 35 17.42 -11.75 6.37
CA TYR A 35 16.90 -12.34 5.13
C TYR A 35 15.38 -12.20 4.99
N GLU A 36 14.72 -11.59 5.97
CA GLU A 36 13.27 -11.48 5.96
C GLU A 36 12.78 -10.72 4.71
N LYS A 37 11.80 -11.34 4.04
CA LYS A 37 11.14 -10.75 2.87
C LYS A 37 10.17 -9.66 3.32
N GLU A 38 10.17 -8.58 2.57
CA GLU A 38 9.34 -7.40 2.77
C GLU A 38 7.86 -7.71 3.00
N VAL A 39 7.28 -8.61 2.20
CA VAL A 39 5.90 -9.10 2.36
C VAL A 39 5.54 -9.50 3.80
N LYS A 40 6.47 -10.14 4.54
CA LYS A 40 6.22 -10.55 5.93
C LYS A 40 6.15 -9.34 6.85
N VAL A 41 7.04 -8.37 6.65
CA VAL A 41 7.06 -7.10 7.39
C VAL A 41 5.77 -6.31 7.12
N THR A 42 5.37 -6.20 5.86
CA THR A 42 4.13 -5.53 5.43
C THR A 42 2.89 -6.19 6.02
N LYS A 43 2.81 -7.52 6.05
CA LYS A 43 1.72 -8.25 6.73
C LYS A 43 1.68 -7.98 8.23
N ARG A 44 2.83 -7.87 8.91
CA ARG A 44 2.88 -7.49 10.33
C ARG A 44 2.44 -6.05 10.55
N LEU A 45 2.83 -5.12 9.68
CA LEU A 45 2.34 -3.74 9.72
C LEU A 45 0.81 -3.71 9.67
N CYS A 46 0.20 -4.36 8.67
CA CYS A 46 -1.25 -4.43 8.54
C CYS A 46 -1.94 -4.96 9.81
N LYS A 47 -1.43 -6.07 10.37
CA LYS A 47 -1.95 -6.63 11.62
C LYS A 47 -1.86 -5.66 12.80
N LYS A 48 -0.78 -4.88 12.91
CA LYS A 48 -0.61 -3.87 13.98
C LYS A 48 -1.51 -2.66 13.76
N LEU A 49 -1.64 -2.18 12.53
CA LEU A 49 -2.55 -1.08 12.17
C LEU A 49 -4.00 -1.44 12.50
N LYS A 50 -4.47 -2.63 12.10
CA LYS A 50 -5.83 -3.12 12.44
C LYS A 50 -6.13 -3.15 13.95
N LYS A 51 -5.10 -3.24 14.80
CA LYS A 51 -5.23 -3.23 16.26
C LYS A 51 -5.14 -1.83 16.88
N THR A 52 -4.74 -0.83 16.11
CA THR A 52 -4.62 0.55 16.60
C THR A 52 -6.03 1.13 16.82
N PRO A 53 -6.34 1.74 17.98
CA PRO A 53 -7.69 2.22 18.29
C PRO A 53 -8.27 3.12 17.19
N TRP A 54 -7.44 4.02 16.64
CA TRP A 54 -7.85 4.88 15.53
C TRP A 54 -8.33 4.07 14.32
N TYR A 55 -7.57 3.06 13.86
CA TYR A 55 -7.94 2.26 12.69
C TYR A 55 -9.14 1.34 12.93
N ARG A 56 -9.24 0.78 14.13
CA ARG A 56 -10.38 -0.06 14.52
C ARG A 56 -11.69 0.70 14.36
N ASP A 57 -11.71 1.94 14.84
CA ASP A 57 -12.90 2.78 14.92
C ASP A 57 -13.03 3.74 13.72
N ALA A 58 -11.97 3.88 12.90
CA ALA A 58 -11.96 4.72 11.70
C ALA A 58 -12.94 4.22 10.64
N PRO A 59 -13.42 5.12 9.76
CA PRO A 59 -14.22 4.76 8.58
C PRO A 59 -13.36 4.15 7.46
N LEU A 60 -12.24 3.49 7.77
CA LEU A 60 -11.31 2.92 6.80
C LEU A 60 -11.10 1.41 6.99
N HIS A 61 -11.04 0.66 5.89
CA HIS A 61 -10.51 -0.70 5.83
C HIS A 61 -9.05 -0.68 5.36
N ILE A 62 -8.29 -1.70 5.78
CA ILE A 62 -6.93 -1.95 5.32
C ILE A 62 -6.73 -3.45 5.08
N GLU A 63 -6.11 -3.84 3.97
CA GLU A 63 -5.75 -5.23 3.68
C GLU A 63 -4.35 -5.35 3.05
N PRO A 64 -3.63 -6.46 3.30
CA PRO A 64 -2.36 -6.76 2.63
C PRO A 64 -2.57 -7.39 1.25
N GLU A 65 -1.58 -7.20 0.39
CA GLU A 65 -1.36 -7.93 -0.88
C GLU A 65 -2.64 -8.17 -1.69
N GLN A 66 -3.06 -7.16 -2.43
CA GLN A 66 -4.20 -7.30 -3.34
C GLN A 66 -3.71 -7.42 -4.79
N PRO A 67 -4.16 -8.43 -5.55
CA PRO A 67 -3.86 -8.51 -6.97
C PRO A 67 -4.52 -7.32 -7.66
N ASN A 68 -3.72 -6.43 -8.26
CA ASN A 68 -4.23 -5.37 -9.10
C ASN A 68 -3.99 -5.76 -10.56
N VAL A 69 -5.07 -6.03 -11.28
CA VAL A 69 -5.01 -6.35 -12.70
C VAL A 69 -5.59 -5.18 -13.45
N SER A 70 -4.73 -4.36 -14.04
CA SER A 70 -5.16 -3.33 -14.99
C SER A 70 -5.01 -3.85 -16.42
N LEU A 71 -5.84 -3.33 -17.33
CA LEU A 71 -5.63 -3.54 -18.75
C LEU A 71 -4.79 -2.38 -19.29
N ASN A 72 -3.69 -2.69 -19.95
CA ASN A 72 -2.99 -1.69 -20.74
C ASN A 72 -3.87 -1.29 -21.92
N SER A 73 -4.35 -0.05 -21.93
CA SER A 73 -5.23 0.48 -22.97
C SER A 73 -4.60 0.51 -24.36
N LYS A 74 -3.26 0.54 -24.47
CA LYS A 74 -2.53 0.56 -25.74
C LYS A 74 -2.21 -0.84 -26.27
N THR A 75 -1.91 -1.79 -25.40
CA THR A 75 -1.45 -3.12 -25.81
C THR A 75 -2.48 -4.23 -25.59
N GLY A 76 -3.59 -3.94 -24.91
CA GLY A 76 -4.59 -4.93 -24.50
C GLY A 76 -4.06 -5.99 -23.53
N LYS A 77 -2.81 -5.86 -23.07
CA LYS A 77 -2.19 -6.81 -22.15
C LYS A 77 -2.63 -6.49 -20.73
N ARG A 78 -2.97 -7.53 -19.96
CA ARG A 78 -3.11 -7.41 -18.51
C ARG A 78 -1.76 -7.04 -17.92
N ILE A 79 -1.66 -5.86 -17.33
CA ILE A 79 -0.55 -5.50 -16.45
C ILE A 79 -0.99 -5.90 -15.06
N GLY A 80 -0.48 -7.04 -14.60
CA GLY A 80 -0.69 -7.50 -13.23
C GLY A 80 0.39 -6.90 -12.33
N GLY A 81 -0.03 -6.09 -11.35
CA GLY A 81 0.78 -5.68 -10.22
C GLY A 81 0.24 -6.29 -8.93
N ARG A 82 1.08 -6.38 -7.90
CA ARG A 82 0.62 -6.60 -6.53
C ARG A 82 0.86 -5.31 -5.78
N ILE A 83 -0.17 -4.81 -5.10
CA ILE A 83 -0.02 -3.68 -4.18
C ILE A 83 0.16 -4.26 -2.78
N ASP A 84 1.19 -3.82 -2.06
CA ASP A 84 1.54 -4.38 -0.75
C ASP A 84 0.48 -4.12 0.32
N LEU A 85 -0.09 -2.92 0.37
CA LEU A 85 -1.24 -2.58 1.21
C LEU A 85 -2.22 -1.65 0.49
N LEU A 86 -3.51 -1.91 0.70
CA LEU A 86 -4.59 -1.03 0.28
C LEU A 86 -5.33 -0.49 1.50
N VAL A 87 -5.64 0.81 1.49
CA VAL A 87 -6.54 1.47 2.43
C VAL A 87 -7.71 2.07 1.65
N TRP A 88 -8.94 1.84 2.09
CA TRP A 88 -10.16 2.35 1.43
C TRP A 88 -11.27 2.63 2.45
N PRO A 89 -12.28 3.46 2.11
CA PRO A 89 -13.41 3.72 3.00
C PRO A 89 -14.22 2.45 3.35
N LYS A 90 -14.67 2.31 4.61
CA LYS A 90 -15.56 1.22 5.03
C LYS A 90 -16.90 1.31 4.33
N GLY A 91 -17.47 0.15 3.99
CA GLY A 91 -18.75 0.06 3.27
C GLY A 91 -18.61 0.19 1.75
N GLU A 92 -17.45 0.61 1.24
CA GLU A 92 -17.13 0.65 -0.19
C GLU A 92 -16.20 -0.51 -0.55
N ARG A 93 -16.68 -1.74 -0.35
CA ARG A 93 -15.94 -2.94 -0.74
C ARG A 93 -15.72 -2.89 -2.26
N ASP A 94 -14.48 -3.12 -2.68
CA ASP A 94 -14.06 -3.08 -4.10
C ASP A 94 -14.10 -1.69 -4.75
N SER A 95 -13.96 -0.61 -3.95
CA SER A 95 -13.84 0.74 -4.51
C SER A 95 -12.58 0.88 -5.36
N GLU A 96 -12.73 1.38 -6.59
CA GLU A 96 -11.62 1.85 -7.44
C GLU A 96 -10.85 3.01 -6.78
N ILE A 97 -11.36 3.51 -5.65
CA ILE A 97 -10.86 4.62 -4.85
C ILE A 97 -10.15 4.06 -3.62
N TYR A 98 -8.82 4.16 -3.61
CA TYR A 98 -7.98 3.66 -2.53
C TYR A 98 -6.72 4.51 -2.36
N PHE A 99 -6.10 4.40 -1.19
CA PHE A 99 -4.74 4.82 -0.93
C PHE A 99 -3.85 3.57 -0.89
N ALA A 100 -2.97 3.44 -1.89
CA ALA A 100 -2.04 2.34 -1.99
C ALA A 100 -0.73 2.66 -1.26
N ILE A 101 -0.18 1.65 -0.61
CA ILE A 101 1.16 1.72 -0.03
C ILE A 101 1.96 0.58 -0.64
N GLU A 102 3.03 0.96 -1.32
CA GLU A 102 4.07 0.05 -1.80
C GLU A 102 5.21 0.09 -0.79
N ALA A 103 5.62 -1.07 -0.30
CA ALA A 103 6.81 -1.20 0.50
C ALA A 103 8.00 -1.53 -0.43
N LYS A 104 9.22 -1.22 0.03
CA LYS A 104 10.44 -1.68 -0.62
C LYS A 104 11.51 -2.01 0.41
N ARG A 105 12.21 -3.12 0.18
CA ARG A 105 13.41 -3.48 0.94
C ARG A 105 14.65 -2.80 0.37
N LEU A 106 15.05 -1.70 1.00
CA LEU A 106 16.19 -0.89 0.54
C LEU A 106 17.57 -1.47 0.89
N ARG A 107 17.66 -2.32 1.91
CA ARG A 107 18.93 -2.92 2.38
C ARG A 107 18.68 -4.35 2.85
N TYR A 108 19.41 -5.30 2.30
CA TYR A 108 19.24 -6.71 2.62
C TYR A 108 20.45 -7.57 2.28
N HIS A 109 20.51 -8.74 2.91
CA HIS A 109 21.45 -9.80 2.56
C HIS A 109 20.80 -10.82 1.62
N HIS A 110 21.59 -11.34 0.69
CA HIS A 110 21.21 -12.47 -0.15
C HIS A 110 21.44 -13.77 0.59
N PHE A 111 20.50 -14.71 0.48
CA PHE A 111 20.70 -16.07 0.95
C PHE A 111 20.92 -16.98 -0.27
N PRO A 112 21.93 -17.87 -0.28
CA PRO A 112 22.84 -18.20 0.82
C PRO A 112 24.19 -17.45 0.84
N SER A 113 24.45 -16.55 -0.10
CA SER A 113 25.79 -15.95 -0.26
C SER A 113 26.18 -14.93 0.81
N ASP A 114 25.21 -14.42 1.57
CA ASP A 114 25.33 -13.36 2.58
C ASP A 114 25.79 -12.00 2.05
N ASP A 115 25.80 -11.83 0.72
CA ASP A 115 26.15 -10.57 0.08
C ASP A 115 25.14 -9.48 0.47
N PHE A 116 25.66 -8.34 0.90
CA PHE A 116 24.85 -7.16 1.20
C PHE A 116 24.55 -6.38 -0.08
N GLU A 117 23.27 -6.07 -0.30
CA GLU A 117 22.81 -5.23 -1.40
C GLU A 117 22.03 -4.02 -0.89
N GLU A 118 22.31 -2.86 -1.48
CA GLU A 118 21.50 -1.67 -1.36
C GLU A 118 20.57 -1.53 -2.58
N GLY A 119 19.27 -1.72 -2.36
CA GLY A 119 18.23 -1.55 -3.39
C GLY A 119 17.87 -0.09 -3.69
N ASN A 120 18.54 0.88 -3.06
CA ASN A 120 18.23 2.32 -3.18
C ASN A 120 18.30 2.83 -4.62
N SER A 121 19.38 2.48 -5.33
CA SER A 121 19.64 2.99 -6.69
C SER A 121 18.65 2.43 -7.72
N LYS A 122 18.27 1.15 -7.59
CA LYS A 122 17.27 0.51 -8.46
C LYS A 122 15.88 1.14 -8.26
N TYR A 123 15.50 1.42 -7.02
CA TYR A 123 14.19 1.98 -6.72
C TYR A 123 14.03 3.44 -7.17
N VAL A 124 15.05 4.28 -6.91
CA VAL A 124 15.01 5.71 -7.29
C VAL A 124 15.26 5.92 -8.80
N GLY A 125 15.97 4.98 -9.46
CA GLY A 125 16.38 5.11 -10.86
C GLY A 125 15.51 4.36 -11.88
N GLU A 126 15.24 3.07 -11.67
CA GLU A 126 14.64 2.19 -12.70
C GLU A 126 13.17 1.86 -12.41
N ASP A 127 12.84 1.52 -11.16
CA ASP A 127 11.49 1.06 -10.82
C ASP A 127 10.50 2.23 -10.61
N GLY A 128 10.99 3.37 -10.12
CA GLY A 128 10.19 4.56 -9.83
C GLY A 128 9.02 4.31 -8.85
N MET A 129 8.32 5.37 -8.46
CA MET A 129 7.00 5.21 -7.85
C MET A 129 5.99 4.89 -8.96
N MET A 130 5.51 3.65 -9.03
CA MET A 130 4.46 3.27 -9.97
C MET A 130 3.16 4.01 -9.63
N CYS A 131 2.64 4.78 -10.59
CA CYS A 131 1.33 5.39 -10.50
C CYS A 131 0.26 4.38 -10.94
N PHE A 132 -0.58 3.92 -10.02
CA PHE A 132 -1.76 3.12 -10.34
C PHE A 132 -2.95 4.05 -10.59
N VAL A 133 -3.29 4.27 -11.86
CA VAL A 133 -4.51 5.00 -12.24
C VAL A 133 -5.59 3.96 -12.54
N THR A 134 -6.56 3.80 -11.63
CA THR A 134 -7.73 2.93 -11.83
C THR A 134 -8.95 3.69 -12.38
N GLY A 135 -8.84 4.99 -12.64
CA GLY A 135 -9.95 5.78 -13.18
C GLY A 135 -10.06 5.70 -14.71
N CYS A 136 -11.13 5.11 -15.22
CA CYS A 136 -11.61 5.40 -16.57
C CYS A 136 -12.20 6.80 -16.59
N VAL A 137 -11.58 7.71 -17.34
CA VAL A 137 -12.21 8.99 -17.69
C VAL A 137 -13.34 8.68 -18.67
N SER A 138 -14.59 8.84 -18.22
CA SER A 138 -15.78 8.84 -19.06
C SER A 138 -15.80 10.05 -19.99
#